data_AF-A0A0D6KQJ1-F1
#
_entry.id   AF-A0A0D6KQJ1-F1
#
_cell.length_a   1.000
_cell.length_b   1.000
_cell.length_c   1.000
_cell.angle_alpha   90.00
_cell.angle_beta   90.00
_cell.angle_gamma   90.00
#
_symmetry.space_group_name_H-M   'P 1'
#
loop_
_entity.id
_entity.type
_entity.pdbx_description
1 polymer ?
#
loop_
_entity_poly.entity_id
_entity_poly.type
_entity_poly.pdbx_seq_one_letter_code
_entity_poly.pdbx_strand_id
1 'polypeptide(L)'
;MTTPTLQAGNEILQAEKLLSLLNRYQLLPQVLRAKLIDEAIAPFNCTEAETLSAIAHFRQRYQLTSLEEQAAWLQKNQLTEAIMYEVAIRPILIRKFQLQMWGNKLESYFLQRKSDLDQVVYSMIRTQDEGLAQELYFRIAEEENSFATIAQQYSQGSEAQTGGVVGPVPLSQPHPVIQKILFASQPGQLWKPQLIADWYVIIRLEQFLPAQLDEAMQQHLLDELFEAWIQTQIKTELENFRF
;
A
#
# COMPACT_ATOMS: atom_id res chain seq x y z
N MET A 1 39.48 -25.32 4.29
CA MET A 1 38.04 -25.57 4.19
C MET A 1 37.64 -25.35 2.74
N THR A 2 37.06 -26.36 2.08
CA THR A 2 36.64 -26.27 0.68
C THR A 2 35.39 -25.40 0.59
N THR A 3 35.49 -24.25 -0.09
CA THR A 3 34.34 -23.39 -0.36
C THR A 3 33.32 -24.18 -1.19
N PRO A 4 32.04 -24.29 -0.76
CA PRO A 4 31.05 -25.02 -1.53
C PRO A 4 30.88 -24.37 -2.91
N THR A 5 30.92 -25.20 -3.96
CA THR A 5 30.80 -24.78 -5.36
C THR A 5 29.45 -25.22 -5.93
N LEU A 6 28.76 -24.32 -6.63
CA LEU A 6 27.53 -24.66 -7.35
C LEU A 6 27.90 -25.00 -8.80
N GLN A 7 27.59 -26.21 -9.27
CA GLN A 7 27.80 -26.58 -10.67
C GLN A 7 26.52 -26.29 -11.48
N ALA A 8 26.65 -25.47 -12.51
CA ALA A 8 25.58 -25.18 -13.46
C ALA A 8 26.02 -25.61 -14.87
N GLY A 9 25.57 -26.79 -15.30
CA GLY A 9 26.06 -27.41 -16.54
C GLY A 9 27.56 -27.71 -16.48
N ASN A 10 28.32 -27.17 -17.43
CA ASN A 10 29.78 -27.37 -17.53
C ASN A 10 30.59 -26.33 -16.74
N GLU A 11 29.95 -25.37 -16.07
CA GLU A 11 30.63 -24.33 -15.31
C GLU A 11 30.50 -24.54 -13.81
N ILE A 12 31.61 -24.35 -13.11
CA ILE A 12 31.67 -24.29 -11.65
C ILE A 12 31.52 -22.82 -11.25
N LEU A 13 30.39 -22.50 -10.62
CA LEU A 13 30.10 -21.19 -10.06
C LEU A 13 30.78 -21.08 -8.69
N GLN A 14 31.92 -20.41 -8.67
CA GLN A 14 32.60 -19.97 -7.46
C GLN A 14 31.86 -18.75 -6.85
N ALA A 15 32.06 -18.49 -5.55
CA ALA A 15 31.35 -17.45 -4.81
C ALA A 15 31.37 -16.07 -5.50
N GLU A 16 32.53 -15.62 -6.00
CA GLU A 16 32.68 -14.34 -6.70
C GLU A 16 31.85 -14.27 -7.99
N LYS A 17 31.83 -15.36 -8.76
CA LYS A 17 31.02 -15.47 -9.98
C LYS A 17 29.53 -15.51 -9.65
N LEU A 18 29.14 -16.22 -8.59
CA LEU A 18 27.76 -16.27 -8.12
C LEU A 18 27.27 -14.89 -7.67
N LEU A 19 28.06 -14.16 -6.87
CA LEU A 19 27.75 -12.79 -6.45
C LEU A 19 27.61 -11.85 -7.65
N SER A 20 28.52 -11.97 -8.64
CA SER A 20 28.45 -11.20 -9.89
C SER A 20 27.17 -11.50 -10.68
N LEU A 21 26.74 -12.77 -10.74
CA LEU A 21 25.49 -13.17 -11.38
C LEU A 21 24.27 -12.64 -10.61
N LEU A 22 24.24 -12.79 -9.29
CA LEU A 22 23.16 -12.28 -8.45
C LEU A 22 23.01 -10.76 -8.58
N ASN A 23 24.13 -10.03 -8.65
CA ASN A 23 24.11 -8.59 -8.90
C ASN A 23 23.58 -8.27 -10.32
N ARG A 24 24.12 -8.94 -11.35
CA ARG A 24 23.73 -8.73 -12.76
C ARG A 24 22.23 -8.94 -12.99
N TYR A 25 21.64 -9.94 -12.34
CA TYR A 25 20.22 -10.26 -12.48
C TYR A 25 19.32 -9.65 -11.41
N GLN A 26 19.82 -8.69 -10.61
CA GLN A 26 19.06 -8.00 -9.56
C GLN A 26 18.43 -8.95 -8.51
N LEU A 27 19.09 -10.07 -8.26
CA LEU A 27 18.71 -11.06 -7.25
C LEU A 27 19.41 -10.78 -5.90
N LEU A 28 20.55 -10.10 -5.92
CA LEU A 28 21.29 -9.75 -4.70
C LEU A 28 20.45 -8.95 -3.69
N PRO A 29 19.68 -7.91 -4.07
CA PRO A 29 18.81 -7.20 -3.13
C PRO A 29 17.74 -8.10 -2.49
N GLN A 30 17.24 -9.12 -3.21
CA GLN A 30 16.22 -10.05 -2.71
C GLN A 30 16.81 -11.00 -1.67
N VAL A 31 18.03 -11.48 -1.91
CA VAL A 31 18.76 -12.31 -0.94
C VAL A 31 19.08 -11.51 0.33
N LEU A 32 19.57 -10.28 0.18
CA LEU A 32 19.84 -9.38 1.32
C LEU A 32 18.55 -9.11 2.10
N ARG A 33 17.45 -8.82 1.41
CA ARG A 33 16.14 -8.65 2.04
C ARG A 33 15.77 -9.83 2.92
N ALA A 34 15.84 -11.05 2.38
CA ALA A 34 15.51 -12.26 3.14
C ALA A 34 16.39 -12.40 4.38
N LYS A 35 17.71 -12.21 4.21
CA LYS A 35 18.69 -12.32 5.29
C LYS A 35 18.50 -11.28 6.40
N LEU A 36 18.29 -10.02 6.04
CA LEU A 36 18.07 -8.92 6.98
C LEU A 36 16.77 -9.12 7.77
N ILE A 37 15.73 -9.65 7.11
CA ILE A 37 14.50 -10.03 7.80
C ILE A 37 14.76 -11.16 8.78
N ASP A 38 15.51 -12.20 8.40
CA ASP A 38 15.85 -13.32 9.29
C ASP A 38 16.57 -12.84 10.55
N GLU A 39 17.53 -11.92 10.39
CA GLU A 39 18.25 -11.31 11.50
C GLU A 39 17.34 -10.50 12.42
N ALA A 40 16.46 -9.69 11.83
CA ALA A 40 15.54 -8.85 12.58
C ALA A 40 14.51 -9.65 13.38
N ILE A 41 14.06 -10.79 12.85
CA ILE A 41 13.06 -11.63 13.51
C ILE A 41 13.66 -12.71 14.42
N ALA A 42 14.97 -12.97 14.36
CA ALA A 42 15.65 -13.99 15.17
C ALA A 42 15.41 -13.88 16.70
N PRO A 43 15.26 -12.68 17.31
CA PRO A 43 14.96 -12.56 18.73
C PRO A 43 13.53 -12.97 19.13
N PHE A 44 12.64 -13.16 18.14
CA PHE A 44 11.22 -13.40 18.37
C PHE A 44 10.89 -14.88 18.30
N ASN A 45 9.90 -15.30 19.09
CA ASN A 45 9.41 -16.68 19.10
C ASN A 45 7.89 -16.72 18.96
N CYS A 46 7.40 -17.83 18.41
CA CYS A 46 5.98 -18.16 18.40
C CYS A 46 5.63 -19.03 19.61
N THR A 47 4.44 -18.79 20.16
CA THR A 47 3.80 -19.73 21.08
C THR A 47 3.35 -20.98 20.31
N GLU A 48 3.03 -22.04 21.04
CA GLU A 48 2.50 -23.27 20.44
C GLU A 48 1.20 -23.02 19.66
N ALA A 49 0.28 -22.24 20.22
CA ALA A 49 -0.97 -21.87 19.58
C ALA A 49 -0.76 -21.09 18.26
N GLU A 50 0.14 -20.10 18.27
CA GLU A 50 0.52 -19.34 17.07
C GLU A 50 1.14 -20.26 16.00
N THR A 51 2.00 -21.19 16.41
CA THR A 51 2.66 -22.13 15.51
C THR A 51 1.65 -23.05 14.84
N LEU A 52 0.74 -23.65 15.61
CA LEU A 52 -0.33 -24.50 15.09
C LEU A 52 -1.25 -23.76 14.11
N SER A 53 -1.64 -22.53 14.45
CA SER A 53 -2.43 -21.67 13.57
C SER A 53 -1.67 -21.34 12.26
N ALA A 54 -0.38 -21.00 12.35
CA ALA A 54 0.45 -20.70 11.18
C ALA A 54 0.56 -21.88 10.22
N ILE A 55 0.78 -23.09 10.76
CA ILE A 55 0.84 -24.33 9.97
C ILE A 55 -0.52 -24.61 9.32
N ALA A 56 -1.63 -24.44 10.04
CA ALA A 56 -2.96 -24.65 9.50
C ALA A 56 -3.24 -23.68 8.33
N HIS A 57 -2.91 -22.40 8.48
CA HIS A 57 -3.03 -21.41 7.40
C HIS A 57 -2.13 -21.71 6.20
N PHE A 58 -0.89 -22.15 6.44
CA PHE A 58 0.03 -22.58 5.39
C PHE A 58 -0.56 -23.74 4.59
N ARG A 59 -1.03 -24.80 5.28
CA ARG A 59 -1.66 -25.96 4.65
C ARG A 59 -2.89 -25.57 3.85
N GLN A 60 -3.75 -24.71 4.38
CA GLN A 60 -4.92 -24.21 3.66
C GLN A 60 -4.51 -23.45 2.38
N ARG A 61 -3.50 -22.57 2.45
CA ARG A 61 -3.03 -21.78 1.31
C ARG A 61 -2.46 -22.64 0.18
N TYR A 62 -1.74 -23.70 0.52
CA TYR A 62 -1.15 -24.64 -0.44
C TYR A 62 -2.01 -25.87 -0.73
N GLN A 63 -3.24 -25.92 -0.20
CA GLN A 63 -4.19 -27.03 -0.38
C GLN A 63 -3.62 -28.39 0.07
N LEU A 64 -2.86 -28.40 1.16
CA LEU A 64 -2.25 -29.59 1.74
C LEU A 64 -3.20 -30.20 2.76
N THR A 65 -4.16 -30.99 2.27
CA THR A 65 -5.24 -31.58 3.09
C THR A 65 -4.88 -32.95 3.67
N SER A 66 -3.86 -33.61 3.11
CA SER A 66 -3.33 -34.88 3.58
C SER A 66 -1.81 -34.86 3.76
N LEU A 67 -1.28 -35.83 4.51
CA LEU A 67 0.17 -36.03 4.66
C LEU A 67 0.84 -36.41 3.32
N GLU A 68 0.13 -37.11 2.45
CA GLU A 68 0.62 -37.49 1.12
C GLU A 68 0.80 -36.26 0.23
N GLU A 69 -0.18 -35.33 0.24
CA GLU A 69 -0.09 -34.05 -0.47
C GLU A 69 1.04 -33.17 0.08
N GLN A 70 1.20 -33.11 1.41
CA GLN A 70 2.31 -32.39 2.04
C GLN A 70 3.67 -32.97 1.60
N ALA A 71 3.83 -34.30 1.62
CA ALA A 71 5.06 -34.96 1.20
C ALA A 71 5.37 -34.70 -0.28
N ALA A 72 4.37 -34.81 -1.15
CA ALA A 72 4.51 -34.52 -2.58
C ALA A 72 4.90 -33.05 -2.83
N TRP A 73 4.31 -32.11 -2.07
CA TRP A 73 4.65 -30.70 -2.16
C TRP A 73 6.08 -30.42 -1.68
N LEU A 74 6.51 -30.99 -0.55
CA LEU A 74 7.87 -30.87 -0.04
C LEU A 74 8.90 -31.39 -1.05
N GLN A 75 8.63 -32.56 -1.64
CA GLN A 75 9.50 -33.15 -2.67
C GLN A 75 9.56 -32.28 -3.92
N LYS A 76 8.41 -31.79 -4.41
CA LYS A 76 8.34 -30.93 -5.60
C LYS A 76 9.13 -29.63 -5.43
N ASN A 77 9.07 -29.04 -4.23
CA ASN A 77 9.75 -27.77 -3.93
C ASN A 77 11.16 -27.97 -3.39
N GLN A 78 11.62 -29.21 -3.22
CA GLN A 78 12.93 -29.57 -2.65
C GLN A 78 13.12 -28.96 -1.25
N LEU A 79 12.06 -28.97 -0.45
CA LEU A 79 12.04 -28.41 0.90
C LEU A 79 11.94 -29.52 1.95
N THR A 80 12.44 -29.24 3.15
CA THR A 80 12.26 -30.09 4.32
C THR A 80 11.06 -29.63 5.13
N GLU A 81 10.55 -30.51 5.99
CA GLU A 81 9.47 -30.15 6.90
C GLU A 81 9.88 -29.01 7.86
N ALA A 82 11.13 -29.01 8.32
CA ALA A 82 11.69 -27.92 9.12
C ALA A 82 11.59 -26.56 8.41
N ILE A 83 11.97 -26.49 7.13
CA ILE A 83 11.87 -25.25 6.35
C ILE A 83 10.40 -24.86 6.15
N MET A 84 9.50 -25.83 5.94
CA MET A 84 8.06 -25.55 5.88
C MET A 84 7.56 -24.87 7.17
N TYR A 85 7.97 -25.37 8.33
CA TYR A 85 7.63 -24.75 9.61
C TYR A 85 8.19 -23.33 9.73
N GLU A 86 9.46 -23.11 9.37
CA GLU A 86 10.08 -21.78 9.37
C GLU A 86 9.32 -20.79 8.49
N VAL A 87 8.96 -21.20 7.26
CA VAL A 87 8.20 -20.37 6.32
C VAL A 87 6.79 -20.11 6.85
N ALA A 88 6.14 -21.09 7.48
CA ALA A 88 4.80 -20.94 8.04
C ALA A 88 4.75 -19.91 9.17
N ILE A 89 5.70 -19.94 10.11
CA ILE A 89 5.72 -19.02 11.26
C ILE A 89 6.26 -17.62 10.92
N ARG A 90 7.02 -17.50 9.83
CA ARG A 90 7.70 -16.25 9.43
C ARG A 90 6.79 -15.00 9.46
N PRO A 91 5.55 -15.01 8.94
CA PRO A 91 4.69 -13.83 8.97
C PRO A 91 4.34 -13.37 10.40
N ILE A 92 4.18 -14.31 11.34
CA ILE A 92 3.90 -13.99 12.75
C ILE A 92 5.12 -13.32 13.39
N LEU A 93 6.31 -13.84 13.14
CA LEU A 93 7.54 -13.26 13.68
C LEU A 93 7.80 -11.85 13.11
N ILE A 94 7.56 -11.64 11.81
CA ILE A 94 7.61 -10.31 11.18
C ILE A 94 6.60 -9.37 11.85
N ARG A 95 5.37 -9.81 12.08
CA ARG A 95 4.33 -9.03 12.77
C ARG A 95 4.78 -8.60 14.18
N LYS A 96 5.36 -9.52 14.96
CA LYS A 96 5.88 -9.22 16.30
C LYS A 96 7.02 -8.21 16.25
N PHE A 97 7.95 -8.39 15.32
CA PHE A 97 9.01 -7.42 15.06
C PHE A 97 8.45 -6.03 14.72
N GLN A 98 7.48 -5.96 13.81
CA GLN A 98 6.81 -4.72 13.45
C GLN A 98 6.16 -4.01 14.65
N LEU A 99 5.45 -4.76 15.51
CA LEU A 99 4.86 -4.21 16.74
C LEU A 99 5.92 -3.66 17.68
N GLN A 100 7.00 -4.42 17.91
CA GLN A 100 8.06 -3.99 18.81
C GLN A 100 8.74 -2.70 18.32
N MET A 101 8.91 -2.55 17.00
CA MET A 101 9.62 -1.42 16.41
C MET A 101 8.76 -0.16 16.22
N TRP A 102 7.48 -0.33 15.86
CA TRP A 102 6.61 0.79 15.46
C TRP A 102 5.26 0.84 16.16
N GLY A 103 4.88 -0.17 16.95
CA GLY A 103 3.55 -0.24 17.57
C GLY A 103 3.26 0.94 18.49
N ASN A 104 4.25 1.41 19.25
CA ASN A 104 4.10 2.54 20.19
C ASN A 104 3.94 3.92 19.51
N LYS A 105 4.26 4.03 18.21
CA LYS A 105 4.14 5.28 17.42
C LYS A 105 3.14 5.13 16.27
N LEU A 106 2.41 4.03 16.22
CA LEU A 106 1.50 3.74 15.12
C LEU A 106 0.33 4.72 15.08
N GLU A 107 -0.18 5.12 16.25
CA GLU A 107 -1.27 6.10 16.34
C GLU A 107 -0.82 7.49 15.85
N SER A 108 0.36 7.95 16.26
CA SER A 108 0.88 9.24 15.78
C SER A 108 1.19 9.20 14.29
N TYR A 109 1.70 8.07 13.78
CA TYR A 109 1.91 7.86 12.35
C TYR A 109 0.59 7.86 11.57
N PHE A 110 -0.44 7.20 12.08
CA PHE A 110 -1.78 7.21 11.49
C PHE A 110 -2.36 8.63 11.40
N LEU A 111 -2.20 9.45 12.45
CA LEU A 111 -2.65 10.85 12.43
C LEU A 111 -1.88 11.69 11.41
N GLN A 112 -0.58 11.45 11.23
CA GLN A 112 0.22 12.13 10.20
C GLN A 112 -0.23 11.73 8.78
N ARG A 113 -0.57 10.46 8.57
CA ARG A 113 -1.06 9.92 7.29
C ARG A 113 -2.56 10.14 7.08
N LYS A 114 -3.29 10.71 8.04
CA LYS A 114 -4.75 10.75 8.05
C LYS A 114 -5.36 11.36 6.79
N SER A 115 -4.76 12.41 6.23
CA SER A 115 -5.21 13.02 4.97
C SER A 115 -4.98 12.17 3.72
N ASP A 116 -3.99 11.27 3.76
CA ASP A 116 -3.74 10.29 2.68
C ASP A 116 -4.63 9.05 2.82
N LEU A 117 -5.17 8.81 4.00
CA LEU A 117 -6.00 7.65 4.33
C LEU A 117 -7.49 7.96 4.28
N ASP A 118 -7.87 9.16 4.69
CA ASP A 118 -9.24 9.65 4.59
C ASP A 118 -9.63 9.77 3.13
N GLN A 119 -10.79 9.21 2.80
CA GLN A 119 -11.30 9.24 1.45
C GLN A 119 -12.47 10.20 1.34
N VAL A 120 -12.64 10.75 0.14
CA VAL A 120 -13.75 11.64 -0.19
C VAL A 120 -14.37 11.25 -1.52
N VAL A 121 -15.68 11.44 -1.59
CA VAL A 121 -16.43 11.50 -2.84
C VAL A 121 -16.95 12.93 -2.95
N TYR A 122 -16.68 13.60 -4.06
CA TYR A 122 -17.13 14.97 -4.28
C TYR A 122 -17.56 15.16 -5.72
N SER A 123 -18.47 16.10 -5.93
CA SER A 123 -18.87 16.53 -7.27
C SER A 123 -18.14 17.81 -7.63
N MET A 124 -17.74 17.92 -8.89
CA MET A 124 -16.99 19.05 -9.42
C MET A 124 -17.52 19.46 -10.80
N ILE A 125 -17.58 20.76 -11.04
CA ILE A 125 -17.73 21.36 -12.37
C ILE A 125 -16.56 22.32 -12.56
N ARG A 126 -15.96 22.34 -13.75
CA ARG A 126 -14.95 23.32 -14.13
C ARG A 126 -15.28 23.99 -15.46
N THR A 127 -15.07 25.30 -15.51
CA THR A 127 -15.19 26.12 -16.74
C THR A 127 -14.18 27.27 -16.68
N GLN A 128 -13.76 27.80 -17.82
CA GLN A 128 -12.90 28.99 -17.89
C GLN A 128 -13.70 30.30 -17.85
N ASP A 129 -15.03 30.24 -17.96
CA ASP A 129 -15.92 31.40 -17.94
C ASP A 129 -16.50 31.65 -16.54
N GLU A 130 -16.13 32.78 -15.94
CA GLU A 130 -16.58 33.20 -14.60
C GLU A 130 -18.10 33.41 -14.53
N GLY A 131 -18.66 34.09 -15.53
CA GLY A 131 -20.08 34.41 -15.58
C GLY A 131 -20.92 33.14 -15.66
N LEU A 132 -20.49 32.21 -16.51
CA LEU A 132 -21.09 30.88 -16.59
C LEU A 132 -20.97 30.13 -15.27
N ALA A 133 -19.78 30.09 -14.64
CA ALA A 133 -19.62 29.39 -13.37
C ALA A 133 -20.58 29.93 -12.28
N GLN A 134 -20.75 31.25 -12.24
CA GLN A 134 -21.64 31.89 -11.27
C GLN A 134 -23.11 31.56 -11.53
N GLU A 135 -23.54 31.56 -12.79
CA GLU A 135 -24.88 31.12 -13.20
C GLU A 135 -25.13 29.65 -12.82
N LEU A 136 -24.21 28.75 -13.19
CA LEU A 136 -24.31 27.33 -12.91
C LEU A 136 -24.40 27.04 -11.41
N TYR A 137 -23.66 27.78 -10.59
CA TYR A 137 -23.76 27.69 -9.14
C TYR A 137 -25.16 28.02 -8.63
N PHE A 138 -25.78 29.11 -9.11
CA PHE A 138 -27.13 29.49 -8.67
C PHE A 138 -28.17 28.45 -9.09
N ARG A 139 -28.11 27.95 -10.32
CA ARG A 139 -29.02 26.89 -10.79
C ARG A 139 -28.97 25.63 -9.91
N ILE A 140 -27.78 25.27 -9.41
CA ILE A 140 -27.62 24.13 -8.50
C ILE A 140 -28.11 24.49 -7.10
N ALA A 141 -27.75 25.67 -6.60
CA ALA A 141 -28.10 26.12 -5.24
C ALA A 141 -29.62 26.31 -5.05
N GLU A 142 -30.32 26.73 -6.11
CA GLU A 142 -31.77 26.93 -6.15
C GLU A 142 -32.53 25.67 -6.61
N GLU A 143 -31.82 24.54 -6.77
CA GLU A 143 -32.35 23.23 -7.18
C GLU A 143 -33.06 23.23 -8.55
N GLU A 144 -32.84 24.23 -9.40
CA GLU A 144 -33.38 24.29 -10.76
C GLU A 144 -32.85 23.14 -11.62
N ASN A 145 -31.59 22.76 -11.41
CA ASN A 145 -30.95 21.63 -12.08
C ASN A 145 -30.12 20.80 -11.10
N SER A 146 -30.07 19.49 -11.34
CA SER A 146 -29.17 18.62 -10.60
C SER A 146 -27.70 18.92 -10.95
N PHE A 147 -26.80 18.75 -9.97
CA PHE A 147 -25.36 18.90 -10.19
C PHE A 147 -24.88 18.04 -11.37
N ALA A 148 -25.37 16.79 -11.45
CA ALA A 148 -24.97 15.85 -12.50
C ALA A 148 -25.36 16.31 -13.90
N THR A 149 -26.57 16.87 -14.04
CA THR A 149 -27.04 17.44 -15.31
C THR A 149 -26.17 18.62 -15.74
N ILE A 150 -25.87 19.53 -14.81
CA ILE A 150 -25.01 20.68 -15.10
C ILE A 150 -23.58 20.23 -15.45
N ALA A 151 -23.02 19.27 -14.72
CA ALA A 151 -21.68 18.78 -14.97
C ALA A 151 -21.55 18.10 -16.34
N GLN A 152 -22.52 17.27 -16.73
CA GLN A 152 -22.54 16.62 -18.05
C GLN A 152 -22.61 17.63 -19.19
N GLN A 153 -23.39 18.70 -19.02
CA GLN A 153 -23.64 19.65 -20.10
C GLN A 153 -22.56 20.72 -20.21
N TYR A 154 -21.99 21.18 -19.09
CA TYR A 154 -21.16 22.38 -19.05
C TYR A 154 -19.74 22.18 -18.52
N SER A 155 -19.45 21.08 -17.81
CA SER A 155 -18.10 20.88 -17.30
C SER A 155 -17.12 20.60 -18.44
N GLN A 156 -15.94 21.18 -18.36
CA GLN A 156 -14.90 21.07 -19.40
C GLN A 156 -13.82 20.04 -19.05
N GLY A 157 -13.92 19.37 -17.90
CA GLY A 157 -13.02 18.28 -17.49
C GLY A 157 -13.61 16.87 -17.70
N SER A 158 -12.81 15.85 -17.37
CA SER A 158 -13.22 14.44 -17.49
C SER A 158 -14.45 14.10 -16.63
N GLU A 159 -14.67 14.85 -15.55
CA GLU A 159 -15.83 14.70 -14.68
C GLU A 159 -17.17 14.96 -15.39
N ALA A 160 -17.19 15.62 -16.55
CA ALA A 160 -18.41 15.72 -17.36
C ALA A 160 -19.00 14.34 -17.69
N GLN A 161 -18.16 13.33 -17.89
CA GLN A 161 -18.58 11.97 -18.21
C GLN A 161 -19.16 11.21 -17.02
N THR A 162 -18.85 11.65 -15.79
CA THR A 162 -19.27 11.00 -14.54
C THR A 162 -20.37 11.78 -13.82
N GLY A 163 -20.99 12.78 -14.47
CA GLY A 163 -21.96 13.66 -13.80
C GLY A 163 -21.31 14.51 -12.71
N GLY A 164 -20.04 14.86 -12.88
CA GLY A 164 -19.26 15.67 -11.94
C GLY A 164 -18.64 14.85 -10.81
N VAL A 165 -19.04 13.60 -10.62
CA VAL A 165 -18.60 12.80 -9.47
C VAL A 165 -17.14 12.37 -9.60
N VAL A 166 -16.37 12.60 -8.54
CA VAL A 166 -14.98 12.18 -8.37
C VAL A 166 -14.86 11.45 -7.03
N GLY A 167 -14.37 10.21 -7.06
CA GLY A 167 -14.11 9.42 -5.85
C GLY A 167 -14.65 7.99 -5.91
N PRO A 168 -14.42 7.19 -4.84
CA PRO A 168 -13.67 7.57 -3.64
C PRO A 168 -12.16 7.72 -3.93
N VAL A 169 -11.56 8.80 -3.44
CA VAL A 169 -10.12 9.08 -3.55
C VAL A 169 -9.57 9.62 -2.23
N PRO A 170 -8.27 9.45 -1.93
CA PRO A 170 -7.64 10.11 -0.79
C PRO A 170 -7.89 11.62 -0.77
N LEU A 171 -8.13 12.19 0.41
CA LEU A 171 -8.34 13.63 0.58
C LEU A 171 -7.12 14.44 0.14
N SER A 172 -5.91 13.85 0.17
CA SER A 172 -4.67 14.45 -0.31
C SER A 172 -4.48 14.39 -1.83
N GLN A 173 -5.33 13.67 -2.58
CA GLN A 173 -5.17 13.52 -4.03
C GLN A 173 -5.56 14.78 -4.85
N PRO A 174 -6.66 15.50 -4.56
CA PRO A 174 -7.06 16.68 -5.33
C PRO A 174 -6.07 17.84 -5.24
N HIS A 175 -6.25 18.88 -6.04
CA HIS A 175 -5.43 20.11 -5.94
C HIS A 175 -5.49 20.72 -4.53
N PRO A 176 -4.40 21.26 -3.94
CA PRO A 176 -4.37 21.71 -2.53
C PRO A 176 -5.49 22.69 -2.12
N VAL A 177 -5.97 23.52 -3.05
CA VAL A 177 -7.13 24.41 -2.80
C VAL A 177 -8.43 23.60 -2.64
N ILE A 178 -8.64 22.59 -3.49
CA ILE A 178 -9.79 21.67 -3.39
C ILE A 178 -9.71 20.87 -2.10
N GLN A 179 -8.53 20.40 -1.70
CA GLN A 179 -8.34 19.68 -0.43
C GLN A 179 -8.82 20.51 0.76
N LYS A 180 -8.43 21.79 0.83
CA LYS A 180 -8.87 22.71 1.90
C LYS A 180 -10.38 22.92 1.91
N ILE A 181 -10.99 23.06 0.73
CA ILE A 181 -12.45 23.17 0.58
C ILE A 181 -13.12 21.91 1.13
N LEU A 182 -12.70 20.72 0.66
CA LEU A 182 -13.29 19.45 1.07
C LEU A 182 -13.11 19.17 2.56
N PHE A 183 -11.95 19.47 3.12
CA PHE A 183 -11.68 19.32 4.56
C PHE A 183 -12.59 20.19 5.44
N ALA A 184 -12.93 21.40 4.97
CA ALA A 184 -13.83 22.31 5.69
C ALA A 184 -15.32 22.07 5.39
N SER A 185 -15.64 21.13 4.50
CA SER A 185 -17.00 20.89 4.03
C SER A 185 -17.77 19.90 4.89
N GLN A 186 -19.08 20.08 4.98
CA GLN A 186 -20.01 19.03 5.36
C GLN A 186 -20.54 18.30 4.12
N PRO A 187 -20.92 17.01 4.20
CA PRO A 187 -21.61 16.33 3.12
C PRO A 187 -22.83 17.11 2.63
N GLY A 188 -22.97 17.25 1.32
CA GLY A 188 -23.98 18.08 0.64
C GLY A 188 -23.62 19.56 0.48
N GLN A 189 -22.56 20.06 1.13
CA GLN A 189 -22.22 21.48 1.09
C GLN A 189 -21.68 21.91 -0.28
N LEU A 190 -22.43 22.79 -0.94
CA LEU A 190 -22.06 23.41 -2.21
C LEU A 190 -21.24 24.69 -1.98
N TRP A 191 -20.08 24.77 -2.62
CA TRP A 191 -19.23 25.95 -2.59
C TRP A 191 -19.42 26.82 -3.84
N LYS A 192 -19.33 28.14 -3.64
CA LYS A 192 -19.30 29.12 -4.72
C LYS A 192 -18.12 28.86 -5.66
N PRO A 193 -18.21 29.26 -6.94
CA PRO A 193 -17.10 29.12 -7.87
C PRO A 193 -15.82 29.72 -7.30
N GLN A 194 -14.73 28.96 -7.34
CA GLN A 194 -13.39 29.45 -6.98
C GLN A 194 -12.45 29.32 -8.17
N LEU A 195 -11.65 30.37 -8.39
CA LEU A 195 -10.57 30.33 -9.36
C LEU A 195 -9.42 29.47 -8.82
N ILE A 196 -9.13 28.37 -9.49
CA ILE A 196 -8.06 27.43 -9.17
C ILE A 196 -7.23 27.23 -10.43
N ALA A 197 -6.01 27.77 -10.43
CA ALA A 197 -5.23 27.98 -11.65
C ALA A 197 -6.07 28.77 -12.68
N ASP A 198 -6.32 28.21 -13.87
CA ASP A 198 -7.07 28.88 -14.94
C ASP A 198 -8.54 28.44 -15.02
N TRP A 199 -9.08 27.84 -13.95
CA TRP A 199 -10.40 27.23 -13.93
C TRP A 199 -11.27 27.79 -12.80
N TYR A 200 -12.50 28.20 -13.12
CA TYR A 200 -13.53 28.40 -12.13
C TYR A 200 -14.17 27.06 -11.80
N VAL A 201 -14.05 26.66 -10.53
CA VAL A 201 -14.45 25.33 -10.06
C VAL A 201 -15.58 25.45 -9.04
N ILE A 202 -16.66 24.71 -9.28
CA ILE A 202 -17.77 24.52 -8.33
C ILE A 202 -17.60 23.14 -7.71
N ILE A 203 -17.66 23.06 -6.38
CA ILE A 203 -17.40 21.83 -5.62
C ILE A 203 -18.55 21.58 -4.66
N ARG A 204 -18.97 20.32 -4.56
CA ARG A 204 -19.82 19.84 -3.49
C ARG A 204 -19.24 18.58 -2.88
N LEU A 205 -19.04 18.55 -1.57
CA LEU A 205 -18.66 17.31 -0.89
C LEU A 205 -19.89 16.38 -0.90
N GLU A 206 -19.77 15.18 -1.45
CA GLU A 206 -20.88 14.20 -1.43
C GLU A 206 -20.76 13.30 -0.20
N GLN A 207 -19.55 12.79 0.06
CA GLN A 207 -19.30 11.88 1.17
C GLN A 207 -17.88 12.03 1.70
N PHE A 208 -17.76 12.02 3.03
CA PHE A 208 -16.48 11.90 3.74
C PHE A 208 -16.38 10.50 4.34
N LEU A 209 -15.30 9.80 4.05
CA LEU A 209 -15.02 8.43 4.47
C LEU A 209 -13.78 8.45 5.38
N PRO A 210 -13.96 8.62 6.70
CA PRO A 210 -12.82 8.66 7.62
C PRO A 210 -12.17 7.29 7.70
N ALA A 211 -10.85 7.24 7.51
CA ALA A 211 -10.05 6.09 7.88
C ALA A 211 -10.17 5.84 9.39
N GLN A 212 -10.20 4.57 9.75
CA GLN A 212 -10.21 4.09 11.13
C GLN A 212 -8.95 3.28 11.37
N LEU A 213 -8.35 3.40 12.55
CA LEU A 213 -7.17 2.64 12.95
C LEU A 213 -7.58 1.25 13.45
N ASP A 214 -8.32 0.51 12.63
CA ASP A 214 -8.67 -0.90 12.87
C ASP A 214 -7.48 -1.84 12.62
N GLU A 215 -7.66 -3.14 12.87
CA GLU A 215 -6.57 -4.12 12.74
C GLU A 215 -5.98 -4.17 11.32
N ALA A 216 -6.80 -4.01 10.28
CA ALA A 216 -6.36 -4.02 8.89
C ALA A 216 -5.53 -2.76 8.58
N MET A 217 -5.98 -1.58 9.02
CA MET A 217 -5.27 -0.32 8.87
C MET A 217 -3.95 -0.33 9.67
N GLN A 218 -3.96 -0.88 10.87
CA GLN A 218 -2.75 -1.05 11.67
C GLN A 218 -1.73 -1.92 10.93
N GLN A 219 -2.17 -3.05 10.35
CA GLN A 219 -1.27 -3.90 9.58
C GLN A 219 -0.72 -3.17 8.36
N HIS A 220 -1.58 -2.48 7.60
CA HIS A 220 -1.18 -1.72 6.43
C HIS A 220 -0.08 -0.69 6.75
N LEU A 221 -0.26 0.11 7.81
CA LEU A 221 0.72 1.12 8.21
C LEU A 221 2.03 0.51 8.73
N LEU A 222 1.97 -0.64 9.39
CA LEU A 222 3.16 -1.34 9.84
C LEU A 222 3.93 -1.95 8.68
N ASP A 223 3.23 -2.47 7.66
CA ASP A 223 3.85 -2.95 6.43
C ASP A 223 4.52 -1.79 5.68
N GLU A 224 3.88 -0.62 5.59
CA GLU A 224 4.48 0.58 4.99
C GLU A 224 5.78 0.99 5.70
N LEU A 225 5.77 1.06 7.03
CA LEU A 225 6.94 1.40 7.85
C LEU A 225 8.05 0.34 7.74
N PHE A 226 7.66 -0.93 7.71
CA PHE A 226 8.57 -2.05 7.54
C PHE A 226 9.24 -2.04 6.16
N GLU A 227 8.48 -1.79 5.09
CA GLU A 227 9.02 -1.67 3.74
C GLU A 227 10.00 -0.50 3.62
N ALA A 228 9.67 0.67 4.18
CA ALA A 228 10.59 1.81 4.18
C ALA A 228 11.90 1.48 4.94
N TRP A 229 11.79 0.79 6.07
CA TRP A 229 12.94 0.37 6.86
C TRP A 229 13.81 -0.65 6.13
N ILE A 230 13.23 -1.73 5.60
CA ILE A 230 14.01 -2.80 4.95
C ILE A 230 14.70 -2.31 3.68
N GLN A 231 14.06 -1.42 2.91
CA GLN A 231 14.70 -0.80 1.75
C GLN A 231 15.93 0.05 2.15
N THR A 232 15.85 0.75 3.28
CA THR A 232 16.98 1.49 3.84
C THR A 232 18.12 0.56 4.26
N GLN A 233 17.80 -0.57 4.90
CA GLN A 233 18.82 -1.57 5.29
C GLN A 233 19.49 -2.20 4.05
N ILE A 234 18.70 -2.61 3.04
CA ILE A 234 19.23 -3.18 1.79
C ILE A 234 20.15 -2.18 1.09
N LYS A 235 19.74 -0.91 1.00
CA LYS A 235 20.57 0.14 0.39
C LYS A 235 21.91 0.29 1.12
N THR A 236 21.87 0.32 2.45
CA THR A 236 23.07 0.44 3.29
C THR A 236 24.01 -0.74 3.07
N GLU A 237 23.48 -1.97 3.07
CA GLU A 237 24.29 -3.17 2.82
C GLU A 237 24.90 -3.16 1.41
N LEU A 238 24.12 -2.83 0.38
CA LEU A 238 24.64 -2.74 -0.98
C LEU A 238 25.76 -1.69 -1.13
N GLU A 239 25.69 -0.58 -0.39
CA GLU A 239 26.75 0.43 -0.34
C GLU A 239 28.01 -0.09 0.35
N ASN A 240 27.88 -0.98 1.35
CA ASN A 240 29.00 -1.65 2.02
C ASN A 240 29.66 -2.71 1.12
N PHE A 241 28.89 -3.36 0.26
CA PHE A 241 29.32 -4.45 -0.64
C PHE A 241 30.09 -3.99 -1.89
N ARG A 242 30.55 -2.72 -1.98
CA ARG A 242 31.24 -2.16 -3.17
C ARG A 242 32.07 -3.20 -3.93
N PHE A 243 31.57 -3.58 -5.11
CA PHE A 243 32.29 -4.33 -6.12
C PHE A 243 33.41 -3.49 -6.73
#